data_AF-G0R5L2-F1
#
_entry.id   AF-G0R5L2-F1
#
_cell.length_a   1.000
_cell.length_b   1.000
_cell.length_c   1.000
_cell.angle_alpha   90.00
_cell.angle_beta   90.00
_cell.angle_gamma   90.00
#
_symmetry.space_group_name_H-M   'P 1'
#
loop_
_entity.id
_entity.type
_entity.pdbx_description
1 polymer ?
#
loop_
_entity_poly.entity_id
_entity_poly.type
_entity_poly.pdbx_seq_one_letter_code
_entity_poly.pdbx_strand_id
1 'polypeptide(L)'
;MIISSNRKLSNEVKQKMDNLSQDINNTKKDNPNSNDLQIKEQLYKSIAFSVKQILEECQNSQLDYKNNLKSKTTRQTKYLDANLTEQQLNDICEDPEKVTQLFQQKLFNAPSIQLQNAVSDIQDKFKDILKLEKSVQELHQLLSDIAILVHQQGEMIDDIELNVNSTKKNVDKANQHLKKAKEHHLSAKKKYCCLMIIGMVIIVIILSTTLS
;
A
#
# COMPACT_ATOMS: atom_id res chain seq x y z
N MET A 1 11.37 13.18 -1.14
CA MET A 1 11.64 11.90 -0.46
C MET A 1 10.35 11.16 -0.08
N ILE A 2 9.38 11.79 0.59
CA ILE A 2 8.11 11.13 0.96
C ILE A 2 7.24 10.77 -0.25
N ILE A 3 7.08 11.70 -1.21
CA ILE A 3 6.30 11.48 -2.44
C ILE A 3 6.85 10.30 -3.26
N SER A 4 8.17 10.23 -3.45
CA SER A 4 8.83 9.14 -4.16
C SER A 4 8.70 7.80 -3.43
N SER A 5 8.73 7.81 -2.09
CA SER A 5 8.53 6.60 -1.29
C SER A 5 7.08 6.12 -1.33
N ASN A 6 6.10 7.03 -1.23
CA ASN A 6 4.68 6.70 -1.39
C ASN A 6 4.42 6.11 -2.78
N ARG A 7 4.97 6.72 -3.84
CA ARG A 7 4.86 6.19 -5.21
C ARG A 7 5.45 4.78 -5.34
N LYS A 8 6.63 4.54 -4.77
CA LYS A 8 7.26 3.22 -4.81
C LYS A 8 6.39 2.18 -4.11
N LEU A 9 5.91 2.50 -2.90
CA LEU A 9 5.04 1.62 -2.13
C LEU A 9 3.72 1.35 -2.86
N SER A 10 3.09 2.38 -3.41
CA SER A 10 1.89 2.29 -4.24
C SER A 10 2.07 1.37 -5.45
N ASN A 11 3.20 1.49 -6.16
CA ASN A 11 3.52 0.63 -7.30
C ASN A 11 3.79 -0.82 -6.87
N GLU A 12 4.46 -1.03 -5.74
CA GLU A 12 4.67 -2.36 -5.18
C GLU A 12 3.34 -3.02 -4.77
N VAL A 13 2.42 -2.25 -4.18
CA VAL A 13 1.08 -2.71 -3.83
C VAL A 13 0.30 -3.08 -5.09
N LYS A 14 0.32 -2.24 -6.13
CA LYS A 14 -0.30 -2.53 -7.43
C LYS A 14 0.25 -3.80 -8.05
N GLN A 15 1.57 -3.95 -8.11
CA GLN A 15 2.22 -5.14 -8.66
C GLN A 15 1.82 -6.42 -7.91
N LYS A 16 1.77 -6.36 -6.57
CA LYS A 16 1.31 -7.49 -5.75
C LYS A 16 -0.16 -7.82 -5.99
N MET A 17 -1.02 -6.81 -6.18
CA MET A 17 -2.42 -7.03 -6.54
C MET A 17 -2.55 -7.67 -7.93
N ASP A 18 -1.79 -7.21 -8.93
CA ASP A 18 -1.83 -7.80 -10.27
C ASP A 18 -1.40 -9.26 -10.26
N ASN A 19 -0.33 -9.59 -9.52
CA ASN A 19 0.12 -10.97 -9.33
C ASN A 19 -0.96 -11.83 -8.66
N LEU A 20 -1.63 -11.32 -7.62
CA LEU A 20 -2.69 -12.05 -6.93
C LEU A 20 -3.92 -12.25 -7.83
N SER A 21 -4.27 -11.26 -8.64
CA SER A 21 -5.33 -11.36 -9.65
C SER A 21 -5.00 -12.43 -10.71
N GLN A 22 -3.75 -12.48 -11.17
CA GLN A 22 -3.30 -13.52 -12.10
C GLN A 22 -3.35 -14.92 -11.48
N ASP A 23 -2.94 -15.07 -10.22
CA ASP A 23 -2.99 -16.34 -9.49
C ASP A 23 -4.43 -16.84 -9.28
N ILE A 24 -5.36 -15.94 -8.98
CA ILE A 24 -6.80 -16.24 -8.92
C ILE A 24 -7.30 -16.76 -10.28
N ASN A 25 -6.95 -16.08 -11.37
CA ASN A 25 -7.36 -16.48 -12.71
C ASN A 25 -6.80 -17.86 -13.13
N ASN A 26 -5.56 -18.17 -12.73
CA ASN A 26 -4.96 -19.48 -12.97
C ASN A 26 -5.67 -20.57 -12.14
N THR A 27 -5.88 -20.31 -10.85
CA THR A 27 -6.59 -21.23 -9.95
C THR A 27 -8.02 -21.49 -10.43
N LYS A 28 -8.68 -20.49 -11.01
CA LYS A 28 -10.02 -20.61 -11.61
C LYS A 28 -10.05 -21.51 -12.84
N LYS A 29 -8.98 -21.52 -13.65
CA LYS A 29 -8.83 -22.42 -14.81
C LYS A 29 -8.57 -23.86 -14.37
N ASP A 30 -7.74 -24.05 -13.35
CA ASP A 30 -7.32 -25.38 -12.92
C ASP A 30 -8.37 -26.06 -12.02
N ASN A 31 -9.01 -25.32 -11.11
CA ASN A 31 -10.01 -25.82 -10.17
C ASN A 31 -11.08 -24.75 -9.82
N PRO A 32 -12.12 -24.60 -10.66
CA PRO A 32 -13.12 -23.53 -10.52
C PRO A 32 -13.98 -23.60 -9.25
N ASN A 33 -14.07 -24.75 -8.57
CA ASN A 33 -14.85 -24.93 -7.34
C ASN A 33 -13.97 -25.20 -6.11
N SER A 34 -12.68 -24.84 -6.16
CA SER A 34 -11.82 -25.03 -4.99
C SER A 34 -12.16 -24.03 -3.88
N ASN A 35 -12.17 -24.50 -2.64
CA ASN A 35 -12.23 -23.62 -1.46
C ASN A 35 -11.05 -22.63 -1.43
N ASP A 36 -9.92 -23.02 -2.02
CA ASP A 36 -8.74 -22.17 -2.17
C ASP A 36 -8.99 -20.97 -3.08
N LEU A 37 -9.69 -21.14 -4.20
CA LEU A 37 -10.10 -20.04 -5.09
C LEU A 37 -10.98 -19.02 -4.34
N GLN A 38 -11.99 -19.50 -3.60
CA GLN A 38 -12.89 -18.63 -2.84
C GLN A 38 -12.13 -17.81 -1.78
N ILE A 39 -11.18 -18.44 -1.08
CA ILE A 39 -10.32 -17.77 -0.10
C ILE A 39 -9.47 -16.68 -0.78
N LYS A 40 -8.85 -17.00 -1.92
CA LYS A 40 -8.01 -16.04 -2.67
C LYS A 40 -8.83 -14.86 -3.20
N GLU A 41 -9.99 -15.11 -3.79
CA GLU A 41 -10.92 -14.06 -4.24
C GLU A 41 -11.34 -13.14 -3.08
N GLN A 42 -11.65 -13.72 -1.92
CA GLN A 42 -12.07 -12.96 -0.75
C GLN A 42 -10.94 -12.08 -0.18
N LEU A 43 -9.73 -12.63 -0.10
CA LEU A 43 -8.54 -11.87 0.33
C LEU A 43 -8.22 -10.74 -0.64
N TYR A 44 -8.31 -11.01 -1.95
CA TYR A 44 -8.09 -10.00 -2.98
C TYR A 44 -9.06 -8.82 -2.85
N LYS A 45 -10.36 -9.10 -2.66
CA LYS A 45 -11.37 -8.06 -2.39
C LYS A 45 -11.03 -7.21 -1.18
N SER A 46 -10.70 -7.84 -0.06
CA SER A 46 -10.40 -7.15 1.20
C SER A 46 -9.16 -6.25 1.06
N ILE A 47 -8.11 -6.75 0.42
CA ILE A 47 -6.88 -5.99 0.17
C ILE A 47 -7.18 -4.81 -0.78
N ALA A 48 -7.90 -5.06 -1.88
CA ALA A 48 -8.27 -4.02 -2.84
C ALA A 48 -9.02 -2.86 -2.17
N PHE A 49 -9.98 -3.20 -1.30
CA PHE A 49 -10.76 -2.22 -0.57
C PHE A 49 -9.92 -1.43 0.44
N SER A 50 -9.08 -2.10 1.22
CA SER A 50 -8.18 -1.44 2.18
C SER A 50 -7.21 -0.50 1.49
N VAL A 51 -6.63 -0.91 0.35
CA VAL A 51 -5.72 -0.07 -0.44
C VAL A 51 -6.48 1.15 -0.99
N LYS A 52 -7.70 0.96 -1.51
CA LYS A 52 -8.55 2.07 -1.97
C LYS A 52 -8.77 3.09 -0.85
N GLN A 53 -9.17 2.67 0.35
CA GLN A 53 -9.40 3.58 1.48
C GLN A 53 -8.13 4.37 1.84
N ILE A 54 -6.99 3.69 1.97
CA ILE A 54 -5.72 4.34 2.33
C ILE A 54 -5.31 5.36 1.26
N LEU A 55 -5.55 5.07 -0.01
CA LEU A 55 -5.24 6.00 -1.11
C LEU A 55 -6.19 7.20 -1.13
N GLU A 56 -7.47 7.01 -0.88
CA GLU A 56 -8.44 8.11 -0.75
C GLU A 56 -8.08 9.03 0.43
N GLU A 57 -7.74 8.46 1.59
CA GLU A 57 -7.27 9.21 2.76
C GLU A 57 -5.98 9.98 2.45
N CYS A 58 -5.01 9.34 1.78
CA CYS A 58 -3.76 9.99 1.39
C CYS A 58 -3.99 11.12 0.39
N GLN A 59 -4.86 10.92 -0.59
CA GLN A 59 -5.21 11.94 -1.58
C GLN A 59 -5.87 13.15 -0.91
N ASN A 60 -6.85 12.92 -0.03
CA ASN A 60 -7.52 13.99 0.71
C ASN A 60 -6.52 14.77 1.58
N SER A 61 -5.65 14.07 2.31
CA SER A 61 -4.61 14.69 3.13
C SER A 61 -3.63 15.54 2.30
N GLN A 62 -3.23 15.05 1.12
CA GLN A 62 -2.36 15.81 0.21
C GLN A 62 -3.07 17.03 -0.38
N LEU A 63 -4.36 16.93 -0.71
CA LEU A 63 -5.15 18.06 -1.19
C LEU A 63 -5.29 19.14 -0.13
N ASP A 64 -5.59 18.74 1.11
CA ASP A 64 -5.67 19.65 2.25
C ASP A 64 -4.32 20.33 2.51
N TYR A 65 -3.24 19.56 2.48
CA TYR A 65 -1.90 20.12 2.62
C TYR A 65 -1.57 21.10 1.49
N LYS A 66 -1.93 20.79 0.23
CA LYS A 66 -1.76 21.67 -0.93
C LYS A 66 -2.50 22.98 -0.73
N ASN A 67 -3.77 22.92 -0.36
CA ASN A 67 -4.62 24.09 -0.16
C ASN A 67 -4.10 24.97 0.99
N ASN A 68 -3.67 24.36 2.08
CA ASN A 68 -3.07 25.06 3.21
C ASN A 68 -1.73 25.72 2.85
N LEU A 69 -0.86 25.03 2.12
CA LEU A 69 0.42 25.56 1.68
C LEU A 69 0.23 26.70 0.67
N LYS A 70 -0.69 26.54 -0.29
CA LYS A 70 -1.09 27.59 -1.25
C LYS A 70 -1.60 28.83 -0.52
N SER A 71 -2.56 28.68 0.40
CA SER A 71 -3.11 29.80 1.18
C SER A 71 -2.04 30.54 2.00
N LYS A 72 -1.17 29.80 2.71
CA LYS A 72 -0.07 30.40 3.47
C LYS A 72 0.91 31.15 2.58
N THR A 73 1.32 30.54 1.47
CA THR A 73 2.29 31.13 0.54
C THR A 73 1.70 32.36 -0.15
N THR A 74 0.45 32.31 -0.63
CA THR A 74 -0.27 33.48 -1.18
C THR A 74 -0.34 34.63 -0.20
N ARG A 75 -0.61 34.38 1.10
CA ARG A 75 -0.60 35.43 2.13
C ARG A 75 0.80 36.03 2.31
N GLN A 76 1.85 35.22 2.32
CA GLN A 76 3.24 35.70 2.41
C GLN A 76 3.62 36.55 1.20
N THR A 77 3.22 36.14 -0.01
CA THR A 77 3.46 36.93 -1.22
C THR A 77 2.72 38.28 -1.19
N LYS A 78 1.45 38.31 -0.74
CA LYS A 78 0.68 39.55 -0.57
C LYS A 78 1.26 40.49 0.50
N TYR A 79 1.91 39.95 1.52
CA TYR A 79 2.61 40.77 2.52
C TYR A 79 3.82 41.49 1.92
N LEU A 80 4.53 40.88 0.98
CA LEU A 80 5.65 41.50 0.27
C LEU A 80 5.19 42.47 -0.83
N ASP A 81 4.03 42.22 -1.44
CA ASP A 81 3.42 43.16 -2.38
C ASP A 81 1.89 43.15 -2.31
N ALA A 82 1.34 44.22 -1.73
CA ALA A 82 -0.11 44.40 -1.57
C ALA A 82 -0.84 44.65 -2.90
N ASN A 83 -0.13 44.99 -3.98
CA ASN A 83 -0.72 45.29 -5.29
C ASN A 83 -0.86 44.06 -6.20
N LEU A 84 -0.46 42.87 -5.74
CA LEU A 84 -0.56 41.63 -6.51
C LEU A 84 -2.02 41.28 -6.80
N THR A 85 -2.34 41.18 -8.09
CA THR A 85 -3.65 40.70 -8.56
C THR A 85 -3.77 39.19 -8.36
N GLU A 86 -5.01 38.68 -8.30
CA GLU A 86 -5.24 37.23 -8.23
C GLU A 86 -4.69 36.50 -9.46
N GLN A 87 -4.70 37.15 -10.62
CA GLN A 87 -4.16 36.60 -11.85
C GLN A 87 -2.64 36.39 -11.76
N GLN A 88 -1.89 37.38 -11.27
CA GLN A 88 -0.45 37.25 -11.03
C GLN A 88 -0.13 36.18 -9.98
N LEU A 89 -0.97 36.01 -8.96
CA LEU A 89 -0.81 34.95 -7.96
C LEU A 89 -1.03 33.55 -8.54
N ASN A 90 -2.00 33.40 -9.44
CA ASN A 90 -2.21 32.15 -10.17
C ASN A 90 -1.05 31.87 -11.13
N ASP A 91 -0.55 32.88 -11.83
CA ASP A 91 0.62 32.76 -12.69
C ASP A 91 1.86 32.27 -11.94
N ILE A 92 2.10 32.74 -10.71
CA ILE A 92 3.19 32.27 -9.86
C ILE A 92 2.97 30.83 -9.37
N CYS A 93 1.70 30.45 -9.13
CA CYS A 93 1.39 29.06 -8.74
C CYS A 93 1.71 28.08 -9.88
N GLU A 94 1.45 28.47 -11.13
CA GLU A 94 1.74 27.66 -12.32
C GLU A 94 3.22 27.69 -12.70
N ASP A 95 3.86 28.85 -12.56
CA ASP A 95 5.27 29.07 -12.85
C ASP A 95 5.96 29.82 -11.70
N PRO A 96 6.62 29.09 -10.77
CA PRO A 96 7.34 29.68 -9.66
C PRO A 96 8.43 30.68 -10.06
N GLU A 97 8.97 30.62 -11.28
CA GLU A 97 10.01 31.55 -11.73
C GLU A 97 9.48 32.98 -11.91
N LYS A 98 8.18 33.13 -12.17
CA LYS A 98 7.52 34.44 -12.29
C LYS A 98 7.54 35.24 -10.99
N VAL A 99 7.69 34.60 -9.83
CA VAL A 99 7.82 35.33 -8.55
C VAL A 99 9.06 36.23 -8.57
N THR A 100 10.18 35.71 -9.06
CA THR A 100 11.44 36.46 -9.10
C THR A 100 11.35 37.62 -10.09
N GLN A 101 10.64 37.44 -11.21
CA GLN A 101 10.41 38.49 -12.19
C GLN A 101 9.52 39.62 -11.64
N LEU A 102 8.44 39.27 -10.93
CA LEU A 102 7.52 40.25 -10.33
C LEU A 102 8.20 41.08 -9.23
N PHE A 103 9.11 40.47 -8.46
CA PHE A 103 9.83 41.15 -7.40
C PHE A 103 11.15 41.79 -7.85
N GLN A 104 11.57 41.61 -9.12
CA GLN A 104 12.84 42.13 -9.64
C GLN A 104 12.91 43.67 -9.59
N GLN A 105 11.80 44.35 -9.91
CA GLN A 105 11.72 45.81 -9.84
C GLN A 105 11.82 46.32 -8.39
N LYS A 106 11.22 45.62 -7.42
CA LYS A 106 11.33 45.97 -6.00
C LYS A 106 12.72 45.70 -5.43
N LEU A 107 13.36 44.60 -5.84
CA LEU A 107 14.73 44.26 -5.47
C LEU A 107 15.74 45.28 -6.03
N PHE A 108 15.51 45.82 -7.23
CA PHE A 108 16.35 46.87 -7.81
C PHE A 108 16.19 48.21 -7.10
N ASN A 109 14.94 48.60 -6.78
CA ASN A 109 14.64 49.88 -6.14
C ASN A 109 15.01 49.91 -4.64
N ALA A 110 14.97 48.75 -3.96
CA ALA A 110 15.32 48.62 -2.55
C ALA A 110 16.04 47.28 -2.29
N PRO A 111 17.33 47.17 -2.63
CA PRO A 111 18.09 45.95 -2.43
C PRO A 111 18.22 45.66 -0.94
N SER A 112 17.54 44.62 -0.49
CA SER A 112 17.68 44.08 0.87
C SER A 112 17.84 42.57 0.80
N ILE A 113 18.83 42.06 1.53
CA ILE A 113 19.12 40.62 1.64
C ILE A 113 17.88 39.89 2.19
N GLN A 114 17.14 40.54 3.09
CA GLN A 114 15.91 40.02 3.69
C GLN A 114 14.80 39.82 2.65
N LEU A 115 14.59 40.78 1.75
CA LEU A 115 13.61 40.65 0.66
C LEU A 115 14.04 39.58 -0.34
N GLN A 116 15.33 39.51 -0.68
CA GLN A 116 15.86 38.49 -1.58
C GLN A 116 15.63 37.07 -1.04
N ASN A 117 15.91 36.87 0.26
CA ASN A 117 15.64 35.59 0.93
C ASN A 117 14.14 35.28 0.95
N ALA A 118 13.29 36.25 1.28
CA ALA A 118 11.84 36.04 1.30
C ALA A 118 11.27 35.65 -0.08
N VAL A 119 11.76 36.27 -1.16
CA VAL A 119 11.38 35.92 -2.55
C VAL A 119 11.85 34.50 -2.90
N SER A 120 13.09 34.14 -2.54
CA SER A 120 13.61 32.79 -2.75
C SER A 120 12.81 31.73 -1.98
N ASP A 121 12.47 31.99 -0.72
CA ASP A 121 11.67 31.08 0.11
C ASP A 121 10.27 30.87 -0.47
N ILE A 122 9.65 31.93 -0.99
CA ILE A 122 8.34 31.85 -1.65
C ILE A 122 8.45 31.06 -2.96
N GLN A 123 9.49 31.29 -3.76
CA GLN A 123 9.75 30.54 -4.99
C GLN A 123 9.84 29.04 -4.70
N ASP A 124 10.61 28.65 -3.67
CA ASP A 124 10.78 27.25 -3.31
C ASP A 124 9.49 26.62 -2.78
N LYS A 125 8.66 27.37 -2.03
CA LYS A 125 7.32 26.93 -1.63
C LYS A 125 6.41 26.67 -2.82
N PHE A 126 6.39 27.53 -3.83
CA PHE A 126 5.60 27.31 -5.03
C PHE A 126 6.10 26.13 -5.85
N LYS A 127 7.42 25.91 -5.94
CA LYS A 127 7.99 24.68 -6.51
C LYS A 127 7.52 23.43 -5.76
N ASP A 128 7.45 23.48 -4.45
CA ASP A 128 6.97 22.35 -3.64
C ASP A 128 5.46 22.12 -3.81
N ILE A 129 4.66 23.17 -3.98
CA ILE A 129 3.23 23.06 -4.35
C ILE A 129 3.08 22.34 -5.69
N LEU A 130 3.89 22.68 -6.71
CA LEU A 130 3.86 21.98 -8.01
C LEU A 130 4.24 20.50 -7.90
N LYS A 131 5.27 20.17 -7.11
CA LYS A 131 5.63 18.76 -6.86
C LYS A 131 4.49 18.00 -6.18
N LEU A 132 3.79 18.65 -5.25
CA LEU A 132 2.64 18.06 -4.57
C LEU A 132 1.46 17.89 -5.51
N GLU A 133 1.20 18.83 -6.40
CA GLU A 133 0.16 18.71 -7.43
C GLU A 133 0.40 17.50 -8.34
N LYS A 134 1.64 17.31 -8.79
CA LYS A 134 2.03 16.10 -9.53
C LYS A 134 1.81 14.83 -8.72
N SER A 135 2.13 14.84 -7.42
CA SER A 135 1.89 13.70 -6.52
C SER A 135 0.39 13.35 -6.39
N VAL A 136 -0.47 14.37 -6.26
CA VAL A 136 -1.93 14.20 -6.20
C VAL A 136 -2.45 13.60 -7.51
N GLN A 137 -1.97 14.08 -8.65
CA GLN A 137 -2.36 13.55 -9.95
C GLN A 137 -1.92 12.09 -10.13
N GLU A 138 -0.71 11.75 -9.69
CA GLU A 138 -0.21 10.36 -9.71
C GLU A 138 -1.05 9.44 -8.81
N LEU A 139 -1.44 9.89 -7.62
CA LEU A 139 -2.34 9.14 -6.74
C LEU A 139 -3.73 8.96 -7.35
N HIS A 140 -4.25 9.99 -8.01
CA HIS A 140 -5.54 9.90 -8.69
C HIS A 140 -5.52 8.84 -9.80
N GLN A 141 -4.44 8.78 -10.59
CA GLN A 141 -4.27 7.74 -11.60
C GLN A 141 -4.25 6.34 -10.97
N LEU A 142 -3.51 6.17 -9.88
CA LEU A 142 -3.46 4.90 -9.16
C LEU A 142 -4.83 4.51 -8.59
N LEU A 143 -5.57 5.47 -8.03
CA LEU A 143 -6.93 5.25 -7.54
C LEU A 143 -7.85 4.79 -8.67
N SER A 144 -7.73 5.41 -9.85
CA SER A 144 -8.50 5.00 -11.04
C SER A 144 -8.15 3.58 -11.49
N ASP A 145 -6.86 3.24 -11.52
CA ASP A 145 -6.40 1.89 -11.86
C ASP A 145 -6.95 0.84 -10.88
N ILE A 146 -6.99 1.16 -9.58
CA ILE A 146 -7.53 0.26 -8.55
C ILE A 146 -9.06 0.24 -8.56
N ALA A 147 -9.71 1.35 -8.91
CA ALA A 147 -11.15 1.40 -9.09
C ALA A 147 -11.62 0.42 -10.17
N ILE A 148 -10.84 0.24 -11.25
CA ILE A 148 -11.11 -0.79 -12.27
C ILE A 148 -11.01 -2.21 -11.67
N LEU A 149 -10.00 -2.47 -10.84
CA LEU A 149 -9.79 -3.77 -10.17
C LEU A 149 -10.90 -4.09 -9.15
N VAL A 150 -11.45 -3.06 -8.51
CA VAL A 150 -12.57 -3.17 -7.55
C VAL A 150 -13.92 -3.27 -8.28
N HIS A 151 -14.14 -2.50 -9.36
CA HIS A 151 -15.42 -2.41 -10.08
C HIS A 151 -15.73 -3.64 -10.94
N GLN A 152 -14.73 -4.40 -11.40
CA GLN A 152 -14.95 -5.69 -12.06
C GLN A 152 -15.58 -6.77 -11.15
N GLN A 153 -15.74 -6.48 -9.86
CA GLN A 153 -16.38 -7.32 -8.86
C GLN A 153 -17.65 -6.63 -8.38
N GLY A 154 -18.70 -6.65 -9.21
CA GLY A 154 -20.01 -6.10 -8.89
C GLY A 154 -20.56 -6.62 -7.57
N GLU A 155 -21.20 -5.71 -6.82
CA GLU A 155 -22.03 -5.90 -5.63
C GLU A 155 -21.65 -7.05 -4.69
N MET A 156 -20.96 -6.71 -3.59
CA MET A 156 -21.46 -6.87 -2.21
C MET A 156 -20.31 -6.54 -1.25
N ILE A 157 -20.19 -5.27 -0.84
CA ILE A 157 -19.23 -4.84 0.18
C ILE A 157 -19.60 -5.43 1.55
N ASP A 158 -20.89 -5.66 1.83
CA ASP A 158 -21.39 -6.28 3.07
C ASP A 158 -20.94 -7.74 3.23
N ASP A 159 -20.78 -8.46 2.14
CA ASP A 159 -20.28 -9.83 2.15
C ASP A 159 -18.78 -9.88 2.39
N ILE A 160 -18.05 -8.76 2.27
CA ILE A 160 -16.61 -8.75 2.54
C ILE A 160 -16.36 -9.01 4.02
N GLU A 161 -17.09 -8.34 4.90
CA GLU A 161 -16.87 -8.48 6.35
C GLU A 161 -17.27 -9.89 6.84
N LEU A 162 -18.41 -10.40 6.36
CA LEU A 162 -18.88 -11.76 6.67
C LEU A 162 -17.98 -12.85 6.08
N ASN A 163 -17.56 -12.72 4.82
CA ASN A 163 -16.76 -13.74 4.15
C ASN A 163 -15.26 -13.64 4.50
N VAL A 164 -14.70 -12.46 4.80
CA VAL A 164 -13.35 -12.32 5.38
C VAL A 164 -13.31 -12.93 6.77
N ASN A 165 -14.31 -12.65 7.62
CA ASN A 165 -14.36 -13.24 8.96
C ASN A 165 -14.48 -14.77 8.90
N SER A 166 -15.28 -15.29 7.97
CA SER A 166 -15.40 -16.74 7.72
C SER A 166 -14.10 -17.34 7.17
N THR A 167 -13.43 -16.63 6.26
CA THR A 167 -12.12 -17.02 5.71
C THR A 167 -11.04 -17.06 6.79
N LYS A 168 -10.99 -16.04 7.65
CA LYS A 168 -10.07 -16.00 8.80
C LYS A 168 -10.28 -17.20 9.72
N LYS A 169 -11.54 -17.50 10.08
CA LYS A 169 -11.88 -18.69 10.88
C LYS A 169 -11.47 -19.99 10.20
N ASN A 170 -11.60 -20.10 8.87
CA ASN A 170 -11.22 -21.30 8.12
C ASN A 170 -9.70 -21.48 8.03
N VAL A 171 -8.94 -20.39 7.83
CA VAL A 171 -7.47 -20.41 7.85
C VAL A 171 -6.94 -20.74 9.24
N ASP A 172 -7.55 -20.20 10.30
CA ASP A 172 -7.18 -20.52 11.68
C ASP A 172 -7.42 -22.01 11.99
N LYS A 173 -8.55 -22.56 11.56
CA LYS A 173 -8.82 -24.01 11.67
C LYS A 173 -7.80 -24.83 10.87
N ALA A 174 -7.49 -24.45 9.63
CA ALA A 174 -6.49 -25.14 8.81
C ALA A 174 -5.11 -25.14 9.48
N ASN A 175 -4.68 -24.01 10.06
CA ASN A 175 -3.44 -23.90 10.82
C ASN A 175 -3.44 -24.83 12.05
N GLN A 176 -4.56 -24.93 12.78
CA GLN A 176 -4.69 -25.87 13.89
C GLN A 176 -4.60 -27.33 13.42
N HIS A 177 -5.23 -27.68 12.30
CA HIS A 177 -5.14 -29.02 11.71
C HIS A 177 -3.70 -29.35 11.27
N LEU A 178 -2.98 -28.42 10.65
CA LEU A 178 -1.57 -28.60 10.29
C LEU A 178 -0.68 -28.76 11.51
N LYS A 179 -0.92 -27.99 12.57
CA LYS A 179 -0.19 -28.13 13.85
C LYS A 179 -0.42 -29.51 14.47
N LYS A 180 -1.68 -29.94 14.56
CA LYS A 180 -2.02 -31.29 15.05
C LYS A 180 -1.41 -32.38 14.17
N ALA A 181 -1.46 -32.25 12.85
CA ALA A 181 -0.85 -33.21 11.93
C ALA A 181 0.67 -33.34 12.14
N LYS A 182 1.37 -32.22 12.37
CA LYS A 182 2.80 -32.20 12.71
C LYS A 182 3.09 -32.90 14.04
N GLU A 183 2.29 -32.64 15.07
CA GLU A 183 2.40 -33.29 16.38
C GLU A 183 2.13 -34.80 16.31
N HIS A 184 1.13 -35.22 15.54
CA HIS A 184 0.83 -36.63 15.28
C HIS A 184 1.96 -37.32 14.53
N HIS A 185 2.54 -36.69 13.50
CA HIS A 185 3.67 -37.24 12.76
C HIS A 185 4.92 -37.43 13.65
N LEU A 186 5.23 -36.47 14.52
CA LEU A 186 6.32 -36.58 15.50
C LEU A 186 6.07 -37.70 16.51
N SER A 187 4.84 -37.80 17.01
CA SER A 187 4.45 -38.83 17.98
C SER A 187 4.43 -40.23 17.36
N ALA A 188 4.02 -40.35 16.10
CA ALA A 188 4.05 -41.59 15.34
C ALA A 188 5.50 -42.08 15.16
N LYS A 189 6.44 -41.19 14.80
CA LYS A 189 7.87 -41.56 14.69
C LYS A 189 8.43 -42.14 16.00
N LYS A 190 8.07 -41.57 17.15
CA LYS A 190 8.47 -42.11 18.47
C LYS A 190 7.87 -43.50 18.72
N LYS A 191 6.58 -43.71 18.38
CA LYS A 191 5.92 -45.01 18.53
C LYS A 191 6.52 -46.08 17.62
N TYR A 192 6.81 -45.75 16.35
CA TYR A 192 7.46 -46.68 15.42
C TYR A 192 8.88 -47.05 15.86
N CYS A 193 9.65 -46.10 16.40
CA CYS A 193 10.97 -46.38 16.96
C CYS A 193 10.88 -47.38 18.13
N CYS A 194 9.95 -47.16 19.05
CA CYS A 194 9.74 -48.05 20.20
C CYS A 194 9.32 -49.46 19.76
N LEU A 195 8.40 -49.56 18.79
CA LEU A 195 7.97 -50.86 18.21
C LEU A 195 9.11 -51.59 17.50
N MET A 196 9.97 -50.87 16.77
CA MET A 196 11.17 -51.45 16.14
C MET A 196 12.15 -52.03 17.15
N ILE A 197 12.39 -51.33 18.27
CA ILE A 197 13.27 -51.81 19.35
C ILE A 197 12.69 -53.08 19.98
N ILE A 198 11.40 -53.09 20.30
CA ILE A 198 10.73 -54.27 20.87
C ILE A 198 10.81 -55.46 19.91
N GLY A 199 10.57 -55.24 18.61
CA GLY A 199 10.69 -56.27 17.58
C GLY A 199 12.10 -56.86 17.48
N MET A 200 13.14 -56.02 17.50
CA MET A 200 14.55 -56.45 17.51
C MET A 200 14.86 -57.35 18.71
N VAL A 201 14.41 -56.96 19.92
CA VAL A 201 14.64 -57.75 21.14
C VAL A 201 14.00 -59.13 21.04
N ILE A 202 12.75 -59.21 20.54
CA ILE A 202 12.05 -60.49 20.35
C ILE A 202 12.80 -61.39 19.38
N ILE A 203 13.32 -60.84 18.26
CA ILE A 203 14.09 -61.60 17.27
C ILE A 203 15.36 -62.18 17.90
N VAL A 204 16.10 -61.39 18.68
CA VAL A 204 17.33 -61.85 19.37
C VAL A 204 17.03 -63.00 20.33
N ILE A 205 15.93 -62.91 21.09
CA ILE A 205 15.53 -63.97 22.03
C ILE A 205 15.25 -65.27 21.28
N ILE A 206 14.48 -65.23 20.19
CA ILE A 206 14.13 -66.42 19.38
C ILE A 206 15.38 -67.06 18.75
N LEU A 207 16.32 -66.24 18.26
CA LEU A 207 17.57 -66.75 17.70
C LEU A 207 18.45 -67.39 18.78
N SER A 208 18.48 -66.83 19.99
CA SER A 208 19.30 -67.38 21.08
C SER A 208 18.81 -68.76 21.57
N THR A 209 17.50 -68.99 21.57
CA THR A 209 16.90 -70.26 22.01
C THR A 209 16.91 -71.33 20.92
N THR A 210 17.04 -70.96 19.65
CA THR A 210 17.15 -71.91 18.54
C THR A 210 18.59 -72.32 18.24
N LEU A 211 19.58 -71.52 18.68
CA LEU A 211 21.01 -71.78 18.48
C LEU A 211 21.71 -72.41 19.71
N SER A 212 21.06 -72.45 20.87
CA SER A 212 21.46 -73.24 22.06
C SER A 212 20.89 -74.65 21.98
#